data_AF-L2GLQ6-F1
#
_entry.id   AF-L2GLQ6-F1
#
_cell.length_a   1.000
_cell.length_b   1.000
_cell.length_c   1.000
_cell.angle_alpha   90.00
_cell.angle_beta   90.00
_cell.angle_gamma   90.00
#
_symmetry.space_group_name_H-M   'P 1'
#
loop_
_entity.id
_entity.type
_entity.pdbx_description
1 polymer ?
#
loop_
_entity_poly.entity_id
_entity_poly.type
_entity_poly.pdbx_seq_one_letter_code
_entity_poly.pdbx_strand_id
1 'polypeptide(L)'
;MVNVFLRHESKILSEFLMVVPTSPNLPNMLFAKTIPVESALNSLILNISIKKPTLLVGETGAGKTALVQYLCSNSEHFFGYKVSLKIINMSMDFDGFDLIGGYHSIDLDQKIKEMYTKIQLEIPRSLNRRNILEQLLLKLTTGLSSKFDIDTNISNTTTSNCIQSMINEVKLYLSILDKKLPFYFRDGALTQAMKNGTWVLLDEINLSSDETLNLIEAILSKDEMILYESGDFTPIKIHPNFMIFACMNPHGDFGKKKYDSSVFSKIVFYDFSFSLKVH
;
A
#
# COMPACT_ATOMS: atom_id res chain seq x y z
N MET A 1 -25.70 -16.22 -3.05
CA MET A 1 -26.58 -16.18 -1.87
C MET A 1 -26.65 -14.73 -1.42
N VAL A 2 -27.81 -14.11 -1.59
CA VAL A 2 -28.09 -12.74 -1.12
C VAL A 2 -27.88 -12.71 0.39
N ASN A 3 -27.24 -11.68 0.94
CA ASN A 3 -27.05 -11.53 2.38
C ASN A 3 -28.42 -11.38 3.07
N VAL A 4 -29.03 -12.52 3.42
CA VAL A 4 -30.29 -12.62 4.19
C VAL A 4 -30.12 -12.16 5.64
N PHE A 5 -28.87 -11.95 6.10
CA PHE A 5 -28.58 -11.54 7.47
C PHE A 5 -28.90 -10.08 7.82
N LEU A 6 -29.24 -9.22 6.85
CA LEU A 6 -29.61 -7.82 7.12
C LEU A 6 -31.10 -7.63 7.51
N ARG A 7 -31.91 -8.70 7.60
CA ARG A 7 -33.34 -8.60 7.95
C ARG A 7 -33.67 -8.69 9.43
N HIS A 8 -32.73 -9.07 10.29
CA HIS A 8 -33.02 -9.14 11.73
C HIS A 8 -32.37 -7.99 12.47
N GLU A 9 -33.24 -7.15 13.03
CA GLU A 9 -33.01 -6.02 13.95
C GLU A 9 -32.24 -6.44 15.21
N SER A 10 -30.99 -6.86 15.06
CA SER A 10 -30.16 -7.22 16.19
C SER A 10 -29.60 -5.93 16.81
N LYS A 11 -30.28 -5.40 17.83
CA LYS A 11 -29.80 -4.27 18.67
C LYS A 11 -28.37 -4.47 19.18
N ILE A 12 -27.94 -5.73 19.27
CA ILE A 12 -26.57 -6.14 19.66
C ILE A 12 -25.54 -5.74 18.59
N LEU A 13 -25.89 -5.84 17.30
CA LEU A 13 -25.04 -5.33 16.22
C LEU A 13 -25.02 -3.80 16.24
N SER A 14 -26.12 -3.12 16.56
CA SER A 14 -26.11 -1.65 16.70
C SER A 14 -25.26 -1.17 17.88
N GLU A 15 -25.20 -1.94 18.97
CA GLU A 15 -24.31 -1.67 20.11
C GLU A 15 -22.83 -1.89 19.76
N PHE A 16 -22.52 -2.97 19.01
CA PHE A 16 -21.17 -3.19 18.48
C PHE A 16 -20.79 -2.17 17.39
N LEU A 17 -21.78 -1.69 16.64
CA LEU A 17 -21.69 -0.60 15.67
C LEU A 17 -21.72 0.79 16.34
N MET A 18 -21.82 0.95 17.67
CA MET A 18 -21.70 2.27 18.30
C MET A 18 -20.28 2.87 18.21
N VAL A 19 -19.31 2.12 17.68
CA VAL A 19 -18.02 2.67 17.22
C VAL A 19 -18.14 3.36 15.86
N VAL A 20 -19.19 3.07 15.09
CA VAL A 20 -19.56 3.81 13.88
C VAL A 20 -20.51 4.92 14.34
N PRO A 21 -20.14 6.21 14.22
CA PRO A 21 -21.03 7.29 14.64
C PRO A 21 -22.36 7.15 13.91
N THR A 22 -23.47 7.21 14.66
CA THR A 22 -24.82 7.39 14.10
C THR A 22 -24.79 8.56 13.13
N SER A 23 -24.92 8.27 11.84
CA SER A 23 -24.49 9.12 10.73
C SER A 23 -23.06 9.66 10.92
N PRO A 24 -22.01 9.03 10.35
CA PRO A 24 -20.70 9.67 10.38
C PRO A 24 -20.90 11.06 9.77
N ASN A 25 -20.51 12.11 10.50
CA ASN A 25 -20.41 13.44 9.94
C ASN A 25 -19.33 13.36 8.86
N LEU A 26 -19.72 12.93 7.65
CA LEU A 26 -18.82 12.61 6.54
C LEU A 26 -18.09 13.89 6.16
N PRO A 27 -16.82 14.05 6.60
CA PRO A 27 -16.11 15.29 6.35
C PRO A 27 -15.80 15.37 4.86
N ASN A 28 -16.10 16.53 4.25
CA ASN A 28 -15.77 16.86 2.85
C ASN A 28 -15.98 15.71 1.86
N MET A 29 -17.18 15.14 1.83
CA MET A 29 -17.49 14.04 0.92
C MET A 29 -17.49 14.53 -0.53
N LEU A 30 -16.52 14.05 -1.32
CA LEU A 30 -16.40 14.30 -2.77
C LEU A 30 -17.44 13.54 -3.60
N PHE A 31 -18.30 12.75 -2.97
CA PHE A 31 -19.31 11.90 -3.61
C PHE A 31 -20.72 12.41 -3.34
N ALA A 32 -21.63 12.09 -4.25
CA ALA A 32 -23.05 12.26 -3.99
C ALA A 32 -23.49 11.31 -2.86
N LYS A 33 -24.15 11.85 -1.82
CA LYS A 33 -24.78 11.07 -0.73
C LYS A 33 -25.95 10.28 -1.29
N THR A 34 -25.65 9.06 -1.69
CA THR A 34 -26.63 8.14 -2.25
C THR A 34 -26.59 6.84 -1.47
N ILE A 35 -27.74 6.17 -1.39
CA ILE A 35 -27.91 4.93 -0.63
C ILE A 35 -26.85 3.87 -1.00
N PRO A 36 -26.51 3.64 -2.28
CA PRO A 36 -25.47 2.67 -2.65
C PRO A 36 -24.08 3.04 -2.14
N VAL A 37 -23.70 4.32 -2.21
CA VAL A 37 -22.40 4.81 -1.75
C VAL A 37 -22.29 4.71 -0.22
N GLU A 38 -23.36 5.08 0.50
CA GLU A 38 -23.40 4.97 1.97
C GLU A 38 -23.33 3.51 2.43
N SER A 39 -24.07 2.61 1.76
CA SER A 39 -24.02 1.18 2.03
C SER A 39 -22.63 0.59 1.78
N ALA A 40 -21.99 0.96 0.66
CA ALA A 40 -20.63 0.53 0.34
C ALA A 40 -19.60 1.07 1.34
N LEU A 41 -19.74 2.33 1.76
CA LEU A 41 -18.89 2.96 2.77
C LEU A 41 -19.02 2.27 4.13
N ASN A 42 -20.24 2.02 4.60
CA ASN A 42 -20.48 1.31 5.86
C ASN A 42 -19.91 -0.10 5.81
N SER A 43 -20.10 -0.81 4.69
CA SER A 43 -19.55 -2.15 4.48
C SER A 43 -18.01 -2.14 4.49
N LEU A 44 -17.39 -1.13 3.88
CA LEU A 44 -15.94 -0.95 3.88
C LEU A 44 -15.40 -0.68 5.28
N ILE A 45 -16.01 0.25 6.02
CA ILE A 45 -15.62 0.57 7.40
C ILE A 45 -15.68 -0.70 8.25
N LEU A 46 -16.78 -1.47 8.15
CA LEU A 46 -16.95 -2.70 8.89
C LEU A 46 -15.86 -3.73 8.53
N ASN A 47 -15.59 -3.93 7.24
CA ASN A 47 -14.52 -4.83 6.79
C ASN A 47 -13.13 -4.40 7.30
N ILE A 48 -12.85 -3.09 7.36
CA ILE A 48 -11.59 -2.56 7.93
C ILE A 48 -11.50 -2.84 9.43
N SER A 49 -12.59 -2.63 10.18
CA SER A 49 -12.64 -2.92 11.61
C SER A 49 -12.40 -4.40 11.94
N ILE A 50 -12.87 -5.31 11.09
CA ILE A 50 -12.64 -6.77 11.23
C ILE A 50 -11.38 -7.28 10.50
N LYS A 51 -10.58 -6.37 9.91
CA LYS A 51 -9.37 -6.68 9.15
C LYS A 51 -9.54 -7.66 7.99
N LYS A 52 -10.69 -7.57 7.30
CA LYS A 52 -11.00 -8.46 6.18
C LYS A 52 -10.60 -7.83 4.84
N PRO A 53 -9.78 -8.51 4.02
CA PRO A 53 -9.51 -8.10 2.63
C PRO A 53 -10.82 -7.83 1.88
N THR A 54 -10.89 -6.73 1.13
CA THR A 54 -12.13 -6.35 0.44
C THR A 54 -11.95 -6.19 -1.07
N LEU A 55 -12.83 -6.82 -1.85
CA LEU A 55 -12.90 -6.70 -3.29
C LEU A 55 -14.10 -5.81 -3.69
N LEU A 56 -13.81 -4.72 -4.39
CA LEU A 56 -14.76 -3.75 -4.90
C LEU A 56 -15.03 -4.02 -6.38
N VAL A 57 -16.27 -4.34 -6.73
CA VAL A 57 -16.68 -4.67 -8.11
C VAL A 57 -17.69 -3.68 -8.60
N GLY A 58 -17.47 -3.06 -9.75
CA GLY A 58 -18.41 -2.11 -10.37
C GLY A 58 -17.83 -1.53 -11.64
N GLU A 59 -18.58 -0.73 -12.40
CA GLU A 59 -18.08 -0.16 -13.66
C GLU A 59 -16.92 0.82 -13.44
N THR A 60 -16.18 1.11 -14.53
CA THR A 60 -15.15 2.15 -14.52
C THR A 60 -15.81 3.49 -14.18
N GLY A 61 -15.20 4.27 -13.28
CA GLY A 61 -15.78 5.55 -12.84
C GLY A 61 -16.84 5.45 -11.75
N ALA A 62 -17.22 4.25 -11.29
CA ALA A 62 -18.18 4.07 -10.17
C ALA A 62 -17.66 4.54 -8.79
N GLY A 63 -16.48 5.17 -8.73
CA GLY A 63 -15.91 5.73 -7.51
C GLY A 63 -15.22 4.74 -6.57
N LYS A 64 -14.96 3.49 -7.00
CA LYS A 64 -14.34 2.42 -6.17
C LYS A 64 -13.01 2.85 -5.53
N THR A 65 -12.04 3.23 -6.37
CA THR A 65 -10.71 3.70 -5.95
C THR A 65 -10.80 4.97 -5.12
N ALA A 66 -11.68 5.88 -5.52
CA ALA A 66 -11.89 7.15 -4.84
C ALA A 66 -12.49 6.96 -3.43
N LEU A 67 -13.35 5.94 -3.21
CA LEU A 67 -13.94 5.65 -1.91
C LEU A 67 -12.90 5.14 -0.91
N VAL A 68 -11.96 4.30 -1.37
CA VAL A 68 -10.82 3.84 -0.55
C VAL A 68 -9.88 5.00 -0.23
N GLN A 69 -9.57 5.85 -1.22
CA GLN A 69 -8.78 7.07 -1.01
C GLN A 69 -9.44 8.02 0.00
N TYR A 70 -10.77 8.16 -0.05
CA TYR A 70 -11.53 8.97 0.89
C TYR A 70 -11.45 8.42 2.32
N LEU A 71 -11.59 7.10 2.51
CA LEU A 71 -11.44 6.47 3.82
C LEU A 71 -10.01 6.60 4.35
N CYS A 72 -9.00 6.45 3.49
CA CYS A 72 -7.61 6.67 3.87
C CYS A 72 -7.35 8.13 4.30
N SER A 73 -7.86 9.11 3.54
CA SER A 73 -7.69 10.54 3.81
C SER A 73 -8.36 10.94 5.13
N ASN A 74 -9.45 10.28 5.50
CA ASN A 74 -10.19 10.51 6.73
C ASN A 74 -9.95 9.41 7.77
N SER A 75 -8.86 8.65 7.65
CA SER A 75 -8.56 7.50 8.52
C SER A 75 -8.45 7.89 9.99
N GLU A 76 -7.91 9.08 10.27
CA GLU A 76 -7.84 9.63 11.63
C GLU A 76 -9.22 9.86 12.26
N HIS A 77 -10.22 10.25 11.44
CA HIS A 77 -11.59 10.45 11.91
C HIS A 77 -12.33 9.12 12.14
N PHE A 78 -12.19 8.16 11.21
CA PHE A 78 -12.94 6.90 11.28
C PHE A 78 -12.29 5.85 12.19
N PHE A 79 -10.96 5.81 12.25
CA PHE A 79 -10.21 4.74 12.90
C PHE A 79 -9.28 5.26 14.02
N GLY A 80 -9.11 6.57 14.17
CA GLY A 80 -8.29 7.18 15.23
C GLY A 80 -6.79 7.15 14.96
N TYR A 81 -6.35 6.76 13.76
CA TYR A 81 -4.94 6.77 13.36
C TYR A 81 -4.78 7.15 11.89
N LYS A 82 -3.64 7.76 11.56
CA LYS A 82 -3.30 8.10 10.17
C LYS A 82 -2.78 6.88 9.44
N VAL A 83 -3.21 6.76 8.20
CA VAL A 83 -2.81 5.69 7.29
C VAL A 83 -2.32 6.27 5.97
N SER A 84 -1.34 5.62 5.38
CA SER A 84 -0.92 5.82 4.00
C SER A 84 -1.56 4.76 3.09
N LEU A 85 -1.91 5.15 1.87
CA LEU A 85 -2.43 4.24 0.84
C LEU A 85 -1.43 4.12 -0.31
N LYS A 86 -1.10 2.89 -0.68
CA LYS A 86 -0.34 2.57 -1.88
C LYS A 86 -1.28 1.96 -2.91
N ILE A 87 -1.41 2.62 -4.05
CA ILE A 87 -2.16 2.11 -5.19
C ILE A 87 -1.19 1.39 -6.13
N ILE A 88 -1.52 0.16 -6.49
CA ILE A 88 -0.77 -0.68 -7.41
C ILE A 88 -1.72 -1.01 -8.55
N ASN A 89 -1.40 -0.54 -9.76
CA ASN A 89 -2.18 -0.91 -10.94
C ASN A 89 -1.68 -2.26 -11.44
N MET A 90 -2.58 -3.23 -11.53
CA MET A 90 -2.22 -4.59 -11.91
C MET A 90 -2.26 -4.76 -13.43
N SER A 91 -1.36 -5.60 -13.96
CA SER A 91 -1.30 -5.97 -15.37
C SER A 91 -0.88 -7.44 -15.52
N MET A 92 -0.95 -7.97 -16.74
CA MET A 92 -0.49 -9.33 -17.05
C MET A 92 1.01 -9.50 -16.85
N ASP A 93 1.78 -8.43 -17.08
CA ASP A 93 3.24 -8.40 -16.93
C ASP A 93 3.68 -8.10 -15.48
N PHE A 94 2.72 -7.97 -14.57
CA PHE A 94 3.02 -7.68 -13.17
C PHE A 94 3.50 -8.96 -12.45
N ASP A 95 4.81 -9.01 -12.20
CA ASP A 95 5.49 -10.15 -11.60
C ASP A 95 5.38 -10.19 -10.06
N GLY A 96 5.51 -11.40 -9.50
CA GLY A 96 5.57 -11.60 -8.06
C GLY A 96 6.74 -10.87 -7.36
N PHE A 97 7.82 -10.58 -8.09
CA PHE A 97 8.98 -9.84 -7.57
C PHE A 97 8.66 -8.40 -7.22
N ASP A 98 7.81 -7.72 -7.99
CA ASP A 98 7.42 -6.33 -7.69
C ASP A 98 6.51 -6.25 -6.46
N LEU A 99 5.74 -7.32 -6.21
CA LEU A 99 4.83 -7.41 -5.10
C LEU A 99 5.55 -7.78 -3.79
N ILE A 100 6.28 -8.89 -3.80
CA ILE A 100 6.91 -9.48 -2.62
C ILE A 100 8.32 -8.94 -2.41
N GLY A 101 9.06 -8.80 -3.50
CA GLY A 101 10.47 -8.47 -3.48
C GLY A 101 11.30 -9.50 -4.22
N GLY A 102 12.49 -9.07 -4.62
CA GLY A 102 13.39 -9.89 -5.42
C GLY A 102 14.79 -9.32 -5.46
N TYR A 103 15.72 -10.10 -6.01
CA TYR A 103 17.07 -9.61 -6.28
C TYR A 103 17.10 -8.73 -7.52
N HIS A 104 17.62 -7.54 -7.35
CA HIS A 104 17.81 -6.58 -8.42
C HIS A 104 19.30 -6.41 -8.69
N SER A 105 19.68 -6.25 -9.96
CA SER A 105 21.02 -5.78 -10.30
C SER A 105 21.11 -4.28 -10.00
N ILE A 106 22.28 -3.84 -9.53
CA ILE A 106 22.58 -2.42 -9.36
C ILE A 106 23.67 -2.02 -10.33
N ASP A 107 23.38 -0.98 -11.11
CA ASP A 107 24.41 -0.11 -11.63
C ASP A 107 24.70 0.97 -10.58
N LEU A 108 25.79 0.77 -9.84
CA LEU A 108 26.19 1.65 -8.72
C LEU A 108 26.43 3.08 -9.22
N ASP A 109 27.03 3.24 -10.40
CA ASP A 109 27.39 4.54 -10.94
C ASP A 109 26.15 5.35 -11.32
N GLN A 110 25.18 4.70 -11.98
CA GLN A 110 23.91 5.33 -12.28
C GLN A 110 23.15 5.69 -11.00
N LYS A 111 23.14 4.80 -10.01
CA LYS A 111 22.39 5.02 -8.77
C LYS A 111 22.97 6.11 -7.89
N ILE A 112 24.30 6.22 -7.82
CA ILE A 112 25.00 7.32 -7.14
C ILE A 112 24.66 8.66 -7.81
N LYS A 113 24.60 8.71 -9.15
CA LYS A 113 24.20 9.93 -9.88
C LYS A 113 22.75 10.32 -9.60
N GLU A 114 21.82 9.38 -9.61
CA GLU A 114 20.41 9.62 -9.26
C GLU A 114 20.26 10.11 -7.81
N MET A 115 21.02 9.55 -6.88
CA MET A 115 21.03 10.00 -5.50
C MET A 115 21.59 11.42 -5.37
N TYR A 116 22.67 11.71 -6.09
CA TYR A 116 23.25 13.05 -6.11
C TYR A 116 22.23 14.09 -6.58
N THR A 117 21.49 13.82 -7.66
CA THR A 117 20.46 14.74 -8.17
C THR A 117 19.30 14.90 -7.20
N LYS A 118 18.80 13.82 -6.58
CA LYS A 118 17.75 13.89 -5.55
C LYS A 118 18.17 14.71 -4.34
N ILE A 119 19.36 14.46 -3.80
CA ILE A 119 19.89 15.21 -2.65
C ILE A 119 20.06 16.70 -3.00
N GLN A 120 20.48 16.99 -4.24
CA GLN A 120 20.61 18.36 -4.75
C GLN A 120 19.25 19.08 -4.86
N LEU A 121 18.18 18.37 -5.15
CA LEU A 121 16.83 18.92 -5.31
C LEU A 121 16.08 19.07 -3.98
N GLU A 122 16.19 18.08 -3.09
CA GLU A 122 15.37 18.00 -1.88
C GLU A 122 15.99 18.70 -0.65
N ILE A 123 17.32 18.88 -0.61
CA ILE A 123 17.96 19.59 0.52
C ILE A 123 18.02 21.11 0.23
N PRO A 124 17.36 21.97 1.03
CA PRO A 124 17.40 23.41 0.84
C PRO A 124 18.83 23.95 0.98
N ARG A 125 19.17 24.99 0.20
CA ARG A 125 20.51 25.61 0.11
C ARG A 125 21.05 26.18 1.44
N SER A 126 20.26 26.17 2.51
CA SER A 126 20.57 26.70 3.84
C SER A 126 21.28 25.71 4.78
N LEU A 127 21.18 24.40 4.55
CA LEU A 127 22.02 23.42 5.23
C LEU A 127 23.39 23.36 4.55
N ASN A 128 24.46 23.08 5.29
CA ASN A 128 25.85 22.96 4.83
C ASN A 128 26.02 21.88 3.74
N ARG A 129 25.53 22.21 2.55
CA ARG A 129 25.26 21.34 1.41
C ARG A 129 26.53 20.78 0.82
N ARG A 130 27.61 21.56 0.82
CA ARG A 130 28.92 21.12 0.34
C ARG A 130 29.57 20.11 1.27
N ASN A 131 29.52 20.31 2.58
CA ASN A 131 30.26 19.45 3.50
C ASN A 131 29.65 18.04 3.63
N ILE A 132 28.32 17.93 3.68
CA ILE A 132 27.64 16.62 3.74
C ILE A 132 27.75 15.89 2.39
N LEU A 133 27.53 16.60 1.28
CA LEU A 133 27.65 16.01 -0.05
C LEU A 133 29.09 15.60 -0.34
N GLU A 134 30.09 16.45 -0.07
CA GLU A 134 31.50 16.10 -0.26
C GLU A 134 31.91 14.93 0.63
N GLN A 135 31.48 14.86 1.89
CA GLN A 135 31.77 13.71 2.75
C GLN A 135 31.12 12.42 2.26
N LEU A 136 29.89 12.47 1.74
CA LEU A 136 29.22 11.31 1.17
C LEU A 136 29.86 10.89 -0.17
N LEU A 137 30.20 11.86 -1.03
CA LEU A 137 30.85 11.63 -2.32
C LEU A 137 32.27 11.06 -2.15
N LEU A 138 33.07 11.63 -1.25
CA LEU A 138 34.42 11.12 -0.95
C LEU A 138 34.36 9.69 -0.42
N LYS A 139 33.34 9.33 0.36
CA LYS A 139 33.22 7.97 0.91
C LYS A 139 32.70 6.96 -0.11
N LEU A 140 31.80 7.38 -0.99
CA LEU A 140 31.35 6.57 -2.13
C LEU A 140 32.48 6.32 -3.13
N THR A 141 33.40 7.28 -3.33
CA THR A 141 34.55 7.12 -4.23
C THR A 141 35.74 6.41 -3.59
N THR A 142 35.93 6.49 -2.26
CA THR A 142 37.08 5.88 -1.57
C THR A 142 36.84 4.50 -0.99
N GLY A 143 35.58 4.01 -0.92
CA GLY A 143 35.27 2.61 -0.62
C GLY A 143 35.81 2.09 0.71
N LEU A 144 35.97 2.95 1.73
CA LEU A 144 36.60 2.57 3.00
C LEU A 144 35.57 2.40 4.12
N SER A 145 35.47 1.14 4.56
CA SER A 145 34.74 0.56 5.69
C SER A 145 35.17 1.12 7.06
N SER A 146 35.22 2.44 7.24
CA SER A 146 35.42 3.05 8.56
C SER A 146 34.08 3.51 9.15
N LYS A 147 33.70 2.84 10.24
CA LYS A 147 32.53 3.07 11.10
C LYS A 147 32.04 4.51 11.07
N PHE A 148 30.81 4.71 10.59
CA PHE A 148 30.17 6.01 10.59
C PHE A 148 29.17 6.08 11.77
N ASP A 149 29.58 6.73 12.85
CA ASP A 149 28.65 7.38 13.78
C ASP A 149 28.24 8.71 13.13
N ILE A 150 27.03 8.74 12.58
CA ILE A 150 26.45 10.01 12.10
C ILE A 150 25.98 10.73 13.35
N ASP A 151 26.64 11.82 13.74
CA ASP A 151 26.15 12.72 14.78
C ASP A 151 24.76 13.24 14.37
N THR A 152 23.74 12.69 15.02
CA THR A 152 22.31 12.92 14.79
C THR A 152 21.81 14.27 15.32
N ASN A 153 22.56 15.36 15.15
CA ASN A 153 22.13 16.70 15.55
C ASN A 153 21.31 17.41 14.45
N ILE A 154 20.49 16.67 13.71
CA ILE A 154 19.44 17.21 12.83
C ILE A 154 18.08 16.85 13.44
N SER A 155 17.93 17.16 14.72
CA SER A 155 16.63 17.23 15.39
C SER A 155 16.05 18.61 15.11
N ASN A 156 15.24 18.76 14.05
CA ASN A 156 14.18 19.78 13.95
C ASN A 156 13.10 19.32 12.93
N THR A 157 12.35 18.32 13.40
CA THR A 157 10.87 18.18 13.39
C THR A 157 10.01 18.10 12.13
N THR A 158 10.46 18.26 10.89
CA THR A 158 9.60 17.93 9.72
C THR A 158 10.32 17.32 8.52
N THR A 159 11.65 17.45 8.46
CA THR A 159 12.50 16.93 7.36
C THR A 159 13.02 15.51 7.61
N SER A 160 12.59 14.83 8.69
CA SER A 160 13.23 13.60 9.16
C SER A 160 12.96 12.38 8.29
N ASN A 161 11.77 12.21 7.70
CA ASN A 161 11.43 10.94 7.05
C ASN A 161 12.09 10.77 5.67
N CYS A 162 12.15 11.83 4.85
CA CYS A 162 12.78 11.76 3.52
C CYS A 162 14.30 11.57 3.66
N ILE A 163 14.93 12.35 4.54
CA ILE A 163 16.37 12.25 4.83
C ILE A 163 16.70 10.87 5.44
N GLN A 164 15.88 10.35 6.35
CA GLN A 164 16.10 9.01 6.93
C GLN A 164 16.00 7.90 5.87
N SER A 165 15.03 7.99 4.95
CA SER A 165 14.92 7.08 3.81
C SER A 165 16.16 7.12 2.93
N MET A 166 16.66 8.33 2.62
CA MET A 166 17.89 8.51 1.85
C MET A 166 19.12 7.93 2.55
N ILE A 167 19.26 8.15 3.87
CA ILE A 167 20.36 7.59 4.66
C ILE A 167 20.34 6.06 4.63
N ASN A 168 19.16 5.45 4.76
CA ASN A 168 19.02 4.00 4.69
C ASN A 168 19.39 3.46 3.30
N GLU A 169 19.00 4.16 2.23
CA GLU A 169 19.34 3.80 0.84
C GLU A 169 20.86 3.91 0.60
N VAL A 170 21.52 4.96 1.12
CA VAL A 170 22.99 5.11 1.05
C VAL A 170 23.70 4.01 1.84
N LYS A 171 23.24 3.68 3.05
CA LYS A 171 23.80 2.57 3.85
C LYS A 171 23.70 1.24 3.11
N LEU A 172 22.58 0.99 2.44
CA LEU A 172 22.39 -0.20 1.61
C LEU A 172 23.42 -0.25 0.47
N TYR A 173 23.60 0.83 -0.30
CA TYR A 173 24.60 0.87 -1.38
C TYR A 173 26.04 0.72 -0.88
N LEU A 174 26.38 1.33 0.25
CA LEU A 174 27.69 1.12 0.88
C LEU A 174 27.92 -0.34 1.27
N SER A 175 26.90 -1.04 1.78
CA SER A 175 27.01 -2.46 2.11
C SER A 175 27.19 -3.34 0.88
N ILE A 176 26.60 -2.95 -0.25
CA ILE A 176 26.71 -3.66 -1.53
C ILE A 176 28.10 -3.46 -2.15
N LEU A 177 28.61 -2.22 -2.08
CA LEU A 177 29.98 -1.86 -2.47
C LEU A 177 31.03 -2.65 -1.67
N ASP A 178 30.89 -2.70 -0.35
CA ASP A 178 31.83 -3.40 0.55
C ASP A 178 31.85 -4.92 0.24
N LYS A 179 30.68 -5.50 -0.02
CA LYS A 179 30.54 -6.93 -0.36
C LYS A 179 30.86 -7.27 -1.81
N LYS A 180 31.07 -6.27 -2.68
CA LYS A 180 31.25 -6.43 -4.15
C LYS A 180 30.17 -7.31 -4.79
N LEU A 181 28.94 -7.22 -4.30
CA LEU A 181 27.83 -8.02 -4.82
C LEU A 181 27.15 -7.27 -5.97
N PRO A 182 26.95 -7.88 -7.15
CA PRO A 182 26.24 -7.24 -8.26
C PRO A 182 24.71 -7.19 -8.03
N PHE A 183 24.21 -7.84 -6.99
CA PHE A 183 22.79 -7.97 -6.69
C PHE A 183 22.48 -7.62 -5.23
N TYR A 184 21.27 -7.11 -5.01
CA TYR A 184 20.72 -6.87 -3.68
C TYR A 184 19.25 -7.25 -3.63
N PHE A 185 18.80 -7.77 -2.48
CA PHE A 185 17.39 -8.04 -2.28
C PHE A 185 16.67 -6.74 -1.94
N ARG A 186 15.54 -6.50 -2.60
CA ARG A 186 14.67 -5.37 -2.33
C ARG A 186 13.27 -5.88 -2.05
N ASP A 187 12.71 -5.49 -0.91
CA ASP A 187 11.31 -5.75 -0.58
C ASP A 187 10.39 -5.14 -1.64
N GLY A 188 9.38 -5.90 -2.06
CA GLY A 188 8.34 -5.45 -2.97
C GLY A 188 7.30 -4.57 -2.29
N ALA A 189 6.39 -4.01 -3.08
CA ALA A 189 5.43 -3.01 -2.60
C ALA A 189 4.49 -3.55 -1.51
N LEU A 190 4.04 -4.81 -1.63
CA LEU A 190 3.17 -5.46 -0.65
C LEU A 190 3.93 -5.78 0.63
N THR A 191 5.14 -6.32 0.53
CA THR A 191 6.00 -6.60 1.69
C THR A 191 6.29 -5.36 2.51
N GLN A 192 6.67 -4.26 1.85
CA GLN A 192 6.89 -2.98 2.54
C GLN A 192 5.61 -2.49 3.22
N ALA A 193 4.46 -2.64 2.58
CA ALA A 193 3.19 -2.23 3.14
C ALA A 193 2.79 -3.08 4.37
N MET A 194 2.99 -4.39 4.31
CA MET A 194 2.76 -5.32 5.41
C MET A 194 3.66 -5.00 6.62
N LYS A 195 4.94 -4.63 6.40
CA LYS A 195 5.85 -4.21 7.47
C LYS A 195 5.43 -2.87 8.10
N ASN A 196 4.99 -1.92 7.29
CA ASN A 196 4.74 -0.53 7.72
C ASN A 196 3.29 -0.23 8.12
N GLY A 197 2.34 -1.14 7.88
CA GLY A 197 0.92 -0.89 8.12
C GLY A 197 0.25 0.01 7.09
N THR A 198 0.88 0.20 5.94
CA THR A 198 0.34 0.95 4.80
C THR A 198 -0.79 0.15 4.18
N TRP A 199 -1.90 0.80 3.82
CA TRP A 199 -2.95 0.15 3.06
C TRP A 199 -2.54 -0.05 1.61
N VAL A 200 -2.96 -1.16 1.00
CA VAL A 200 -2.70 -1.45 -0.41
C VAL A 200 -4.02 -1.53 -1.15
N LEU A 201 -4.12 -0.83 -2.28
CA LEU A 201 -5.20 -0.99 -3.24
C LEU A 201 -4.63 -1.57 -4.53
N LEU A 202 -5.05 -2.79 -4.86
CA LEU A 202 -4.77 -3.47 -6.12
C LEU A 202 -5.86 -3.06 -7.13
N ASP A 203 -5.53 -2.13 -8.02
CA ASP A 203 -6.46 -1.71 -9.08
C ASP A 203 -6.38 -2.68 -10.27
N GLU A 204 -7.52 -2.89 -10.91
CA GLU A 204 -7.68 -3.82 -12.05
C GLU A 204 -7.15 -5.24 -11.78
N ILE A 205 -7.38 -5.79 -10.59
CA ILE A 205 -6.86 -7.11 -10.15
C ILE A 205 -7.17 -8.25 -11.14
N ASN A 206 -8.26 -8.14 -11.90
CA ASN A 206 -8.67 -9.11 -12.91
C ASN A 206 -7.78 -9.13 -14.18
N LEU A 207 -6.82 -8.21 -14.31
CA LEU A 207 -5.83 -8.18 -15.39
C LEU A 207 -4.53 -8.90 -15.02
N SER A 208 -4.35 -9.35 -13.77
CA SER A 208 -3.18 -10.11 -13.36
C SER A 208 -3.15 -11.52 -13.92
N SER A 209 -1.94 -12.09 -13.96
CA SER A 209 -1.75 -13.53 -14.16
C SER A 209 -2.35 -14.34 -13.00
N ASP A 210 -2.72 -15.59 -13.25
CA ASP A 210 -3.29 -16.46 -12.21
C ASP A 210 -2.23 -16.79 -11.13
N GLU A 211 -0.95 -16.80 -11.50
CA GLU A 211 0.19 -16.98 -10.59
C GLU A 211 0.25 -15.85 -9.57
N THR A 212 0.18 -14.59 -10.02
CA THR A 212 0.17 -13.41 -9.13
C THR A 212 -1.05 -13.40 -8.22
N LEU A 213 -2.22 -13.83 -8.71
CA LEU A 213 -3.44 -13.92 -7.88
C LEU A 213 -3.31 -14.99 -6.80
N ASN A 214 -2.83 -16.19 -7.16
CA ASN A 214 -2.59 -17.27 -6.20
C ASN A 214 -1.57 -16.86 -5.14
N LEU A 215 -0.55 -16.09 -5.54
CA LEU A 215 0.46 -15.53 -4.64
C LEU A 215 -0.18 -14.57 -3.62
N ILE A 216 -1.02 -13.63 -4.08
CA ILE A 216 -1.75 -12.71 -3.22
C ILE A 216 -2.64 -13.49 -2.23
N GLU A 217 -3.38 -14.48 -2.71
CA GLU A 217 -4.25 -15.30 -1.86
C GLU A 217 -3.46 -16.09 -0.81
N ALA A 218 -2.33 -16.68 -1.21
CA ALA A 218 -1.44 -17.41 -0.31
C ALA A 218 -0.90 -16.49 0.80
N ILE A 219 -0.53 -15.25 0.47
CA ILE A 219 -0.06 -14.26 1.45
C ILE A 219 -1.19 -13.88 2.42
N LEU A 220 -2.38 -13.59 1.90
CA LEU A 220 -3.52 -13.15 2.71
C LEU A 220 -4.13 -14.26 3.57
N SER A 221 -3.86 -15.53 3.25
CA SER A 221 -4.31 -16.67 4.04
C SER A 221 -3.51 -16.89 5.34
N LYS A 222 -2.38 -16.20 5.52
CA LYS A 222 -1.46 -16.37 6.65
C LYS A 222 -1.27 -15.06 7.40
N ASP A 223 -1.08 -15.15 8.72
CA ASP A 223 -0.77 -13.98 9.56
C ASP A 223 0.71 -13.58 9.52
N GLU A 224 1.57 -14.48 9.02
CA GLU A 224 3.02 -14.28 8.89
C GLU A 224 3.52 -14.84 7.55
N MET A 225 4.55 -14.18 6.99
CA MET A 225 5.14 -14.55 5.71
C MET A 225 6.66 -14.67 5.84
N ILE A 226 7.25 -15.72 5.28
CA ILE A 226 8.71 -15.88 5.19
C ILE A 226 9.14 -15.60 3.76
N LEU A 227 10.11 -14.71 3.58
CA LEU A 227 10.71 -14.39 2.28
C LEU A 227 11.92 -15.27 2.04
N TYR A 228 11.70 -16.49 1.59
CA TYR A 228 12.80 -17.44 1.29
C TYR A 228 13.82 -16.86 0.33
N GLU A 229 13.38 -16.05 -0.63
CA GLU A 229 14.24 -15.40 -1.62
C GLU A 229 15.14 -14.32 -1.03
N SER A 230 14.81 -13.77 0.15
CA SER A 230 15.66 -12.75 0.78
C SER A 230 16.94 -13.33 1.40
N GLY A 231 16.99 -14.65 1.58
CA GLY A 231 18.01 -15.34 2.38
C GLY A 231 17.86 -15.11 3.89
N ASP A 232 16.91 -14.27 4.30
CA ASP A 232 16.52 -14.04 5.67
C ASP A 232 15.24 -14.84 5.97
N PHE A 233 15.36 -15.81 6.87
CA PHE A 233 14.26 -16.70 7.24
C PHE A 233 13.44 -16.15 8.43
N THR A 234 13.64 -14.89 8.81
CA THR A 234 12.81 -14.25 9.82
C THR A 234 11.39 -14.06 9.30
N PRO A 235 10.36 -14.58 10.00
CA PRO A 235 8.98 -14.35 9.62
C PRO A 235 8.63 -12.86 9.71
N ILE A 236 8.06 -12.33 8.63
CA ILE A 236 7.50 -10.99 8.61
C ILE A 236 6.13 -11.05 9.26
N LYS A 237 6.03 -10.45 10.44
CA LYS A 237 4.76 -10.23 11.11
C LYS A 237 4.01 -9.09 10.44
N ILE A 238 2.76 -9.35 10.03
CA ILE A 238 1.91 -8.35 9.41
C ILE A 238 1.57 -7.25 10.42
N HIS A 239 1.78 -6.00 10.03
CA HIS A 239 1.45 -4.85 10.87
C HIS A 239 -0.07 -4.80 11.15
N PRO A 240 -0.50 -4.55 12.40
CA PRO A 240 -1.92 -4.65 12.78
C PRO A 240 -2.85 -3.70 12.02
N ASN A 241 -2.33 -2.61 11.48
CA ASN A 241 -3.11 -1.61 10.70
C ASN A 241 -3.11 -1.89 9.19
N PHE A 242 -2.36 -2.90 8.71
CA PHE A 242 -2.31 -3.26 7.31
C PHE A 242 -3.70 -3.72 6.83
N MET A 243 -4.12 -3.21 5.68
CA MET A 243 -5.33 -3.63 4.98
C MET A 243 -5.04 -3.72 3.48
N ILE A 244 -5.69 -4.68 2.84
CA ILE A 244 -5.66 -4.81 1.39
C ILE A 244 -7.06 -4.65 0.81
N PHE A 245 -7.12 -3.91 -0.29
CA PHE A 245 -8.29 -3.70 -1.10
C PHE A 245 -7.96 -4.10 -2.52
N ALA A 246 -8.95 -4.60 -3.24
CA ALA A 246 -8.84 -4.87 -4.67
C ALA A 246 -10.02 -4.25 -5.41
N CYS A 247 -9.78 -3.74 -6.61
CA CYS A 247 -10.80 -3.22 -7.50
C CYS A 247 -10.84 -4.07 -8.78
N MET A 248 -12.05 -4.34 -9.27
CA MET A 248 -12.23 -4.86 -10.63
C MET A 248 -13.49 -4.29 -11.27
N ASN A 249 -13.54 -4.41 -12.59
CA ASN A 249 -14.78 -4.23 -13.33
C ASN A 249 -15.53 -5.57 -13.44
N PRO A 250 -16.88 -5.57 -13.37
CA PRO A 250 -17.68 -6.77 -13.62
C PRO A 250 -17.46 -7.27 -15.05
N HIS A 251 -17.67 -8.57 -15.27
CA HIS A 251 -17.43 -9.21 -16.57
C HIS A 251 -18.35 -8.64 -17.66
N GLY A 252 -17.77 -8.29 -18.80
CA GLY A 252 -18.50 -7.71 -19.94
C GLY A 252 -17.60 -7.21 -21.07
N ASP A 253 -16.40 -6.69 -20.74
CA ASP A 253 -15.44 -6.20 -21.73
C ASP A 253 -14.33 -7.21 -22.03
N PHE A 254 -13.93 -7.28 -23.29
CA PHE A 254 -12.88 -8.14 -23.83
C PHE A 254 -11.61 -8.19 -22.95
N GLY A 255 -11.12 -9.39 -22.66
CA GLY A 255 -9.87 -9.64 -21.93
C GLY A 255 -9.97 -9.68 -20.40
N LYS A 256 -11.12 -9.36 -19.79
CA LYS A 256 -11.28 -9.33 -18.33
C LYS A 256 -11.70 -10.70 -17.76
N LYS A 257 -10.80 -11.36 -17.01
CA LYS A 257 -11.06 -12.67 -16.38
C LYS A 257 -12.07 -12.62 -15.23
N LYS A 258 -12.74 -13.75 -14.97
CA LYS A 258 -13.49 -13.96 -13.74
C LYS A 258 -12.54 -14.21 -12.57
N TYR A 259 -12.58 -13.33 -11.59
CA TYR A 259 -11.87 -13.50 -10.33
C TYR A 259 -12.90 -13.63 -9.20
N ASP A 260 -12.95 -14.81 -8.62
CA ASP A 260 -13.83 -15.16 -7.51
C ASP A 260 -12.95 -15.76 -6.42
N SER A 261 -12.66 -14.94 -5.41
CA SER A 261 -11.75 -15.31 -4.33
C SER A 261 -12.52 -15.48 -3.04
N SER A 262 -12.27 -16.58 -2.34
CA SER A 262 -12.84 -16.81 -1.01
C SER A 262 -12.21 -15.92 0.06
N VAL A 263 -11.01 -15.39 -0.19
CA VAL A 263 -10.24 -14.56 0.74
C VAL A 263 -10.81 -13.14 0.83
N PHE A 264 -11.34 -12.63 -0.29
CA PHE A 264 -11.88 -11.27 -0.35
C PHE A 264 -13.37 -11.21 0.00
N SER A 265 -13.73 -10.28 0.89
CA SER A 265 -15.11 -9.85 1.09
C SER A 265 -15.57 -9.00 -0.10
N LYS A 266 -16.65 -9.39 -0.79
CA LYS A 266 -17.10 -8.70 -2.00
C LYS A 266 -18.10 -7.59 -1.70
N ILE A 267 -17.86 -6.39 -2.24
CA ILE A 267 -18.78 -5.26 -2.27
C ILE A 267 -19.04 -4.88 -3.73
N VAL A 268 -20.31 -4.81 -4.12
CA VAL A 268 -20.72 -4.49 -5.50
C VAL A 268 -21.24 -3.06 -5.56
N PHE A 269 -20.63 -2.25 -6.43
CA PHE A 269 -21.09 -0.93 -6.82
C PHE A 269 -22.01 -1.10 -8.01
N TYR A 270 -23.26 -0.74 -7.81
CA TYR A 270 -24.25 -0.69 -8.88
C TYR A 270 -24.19 0.69 -9.53
N ASP A 271 -24.15 0.73 -10.86
CA ASP A 271 -24.27 1.98 -11.60
C ASP A 271 -25.70 2.56 -11.44
N PHE A 272 -25.78 3.89 -11.30
CA PHE A 272 -27.04 4.62 -11.25
C PHE A 272 -27.88 4.41 -12.50
N SER A 273 -27.24 4.20 -13.66
CA SER A 273 -27.92 4.02 -14.95
C SER A 273 -28.82 2.78 -14.98
N PHE A 274 -28.50 1.74 -14.20
CA PHE A 274 -29.35 0.56 -14.08
C PHE A 274 -30.60 0.80 -13.22
N SER A 275 -30.50 1.71 -12.24
CA SER A 275 -31.62 2.09 -11.37
C SER A 275 -32.65 2.97 -12.07
N LEU A 276 -32.27 3.63 -13.17
CA LEU A 276 -33.16 4.43 -14.02
C LEU A 276 -33.87 3.61 -15.12
N LYS A 277 -33.54 2.32 -15.30
CA LYS A 277 -34.24 1.43 -16.25
C LYS A 277 -35.49 0.76 -15.67
N VAL A 278 -35.96 1.19 -14.50
CA VAL A 278 -37.21 0.71 -13.90
C VAL A 278 -38.16 1.88 -13.69
N HIS A 279 -38.79 2.32 -14.78
CA HIS A 279 -40.25 2.50 -14.98
C HIS A 279 -40.53 3.37 -16.20
#